data_AF-A0A0B7BSR8-F1
#
_entry.id   AF-A0A0B7BSR8-F1
#
_cell.length_a   1.000
_cell.length_b   1.000
_cell.length_c   1.000
_cell.angle_alpha   90.00
_cell.angle_beta   90.00
_cell.angle_gamma   90.00
#
_symmetry.space_group_name_H-M   'P 1'
#
loop_
_entity.id
_entity.type
_entity.pdbx_description
1 polymer ?
#
loop_
_entity_poly.entity_id
_entity_poly.type
_entity_poly.pdbx_seq_one_letter_code
_entity_poly.pdbx_strand_id
1 'polypeptide(L)'
;STFRVGDDLSKYQLTVSGYTGTAGDALNYHNNMKFTTYDQDNDAYGSNCAYLFHSAWWHKACNLSNLNGIWSSNDYTGLTWYGIIYPG
;
A
#
# COMPACT_ATOMS: atom_id res chain seq x y z
N SER A 1 -14.55 8.72 -9.37
CA SER A 1 -13.27 8.25 -8.84
C SER A 1 -12.86 9.16 -7.70
N THR A 2 -12.25 8.61 -6.65
CA THR A 2 -11.83 9.35 -5.45
C THR A 2 -10.40 8.97 -5.10
N PHE A 3 -9.58 9.96 -4.79
CA PHE A 3 -8.29 9.81 -4.13
C PHE A 3 -8.14 10.94 -3.12
N ARG A 4 -8.01 10.59 -1.84
CA ARG A 4 -7.83 11.54 -0.75
C ARG A 4 -6.85 10.99 0.27
N VAL A 5 -6.08 11.88 0.85
CA VAL A 5 -5.15 11.62 1.95
C VAL A 5 -5.59 12.47 3.13
N GLY A 6 -5.72 11.85 4.29
CA GLY A 6 -6.03 12.54 5.54
C GLY A 6 -4.91 13.46 6.01
N ASP A 7 -5.17 14.20 7.09
CA ASP A 7 -4.18 15.00 7.80
C ASP A 7 -3.28 14.16 8.72
N ASP A 8 -2.41 14.81 9.49
CA ASP A 8 -1.52 14.16 10.44
C ASP A 8 -2.27 13.48 11.60
N LEU A 9 -3.39 14.05 12.05
CA LEU A 9 -4.23 13.50 13.12
C LEU A 9 -4.82 12.14 12.73
N SER A 10 -5.20 12.00 11.46
CA SER A 10 -5.65 10.75 10.87
C SER A 10 -4.52 9.86 10.37
N LYS A 11 -3.25 10.22 10.61
CA LYS A 11 -2.06 9.52 10.12
C LYS A 11 -2.08 9.34 8.60
N TYR A 12 -2.47 10.40 7.89
CA TYR A 12 -2.51 10.47 6.43
C TYR A 12 -3.35 9.34 5.80
N GLN A 13 -4.47 8.96 6.42
CA GLN A 13 -5.30 7.84 5.96
C GLN A 13 -5.68 7.96 4.47
N LEU A 14 -5.56 6.86 3.73
CA LEU A 14 -5.97 6.79 2.33
C LEU A 14 -7.47 6.57 2.19
N THR A 15 -8.11 7.35 1.31
CA THR A 15 -9.44 7.03 0.77
C THR A 15 -9.35 6.98 -0.75
N VAL A 16 -9.60 5.80 -1.31
CA VAL A 16 -9.53 5.56 -2.76
C VAL A 16 -10.72 4.75 -3.26
N SER A 17 -11.29 5.11 -4.40
CA SER A 17 -12.37 4.34 -5.05
C SER A 17 -12.56 4.69 -6.52
N GLY A 18 -13.28 3.83 -7.24
CA GLY A 18 -13.61 4.05 -8.66
C GLY A 18 -12.39 3.91 -9.57
N TYR A 19 -11.61 2.85 -9.36
CA TYR A 19 -10.52 2.45 -10.24
C TYR A 19 -11.02 2.20 -11.66
N THR A 20 -10.25 2.67 -12.64
CA THR A 20 -10.43 2.37 -14.07
C THR A 20 -9.05 2.24 -14.72
N GLY A 21 -8.84 1.25 -15.59
CA GLY A 21 -7.60 1.09 -16.33
C GLY A 21 -7.21 -0.38 -16.52
N THR A 22 -6.02 -0.61 -17.07
CA THR A 22 -5.47 -1.95 -17.35
C THR A 22 -4.41 -2.41 -16.33
N ALA A 23 -4.06 -1.53 -15.37
CA ALA A 23 -3.26 -1.81 -14.18
C ALA A 23 -3.64 -3.14 -13.50
N GLY A 24 -4.94 -3.24 -13.21
CA GLY A 24 -5.58 -3.95 -12.10
C GLY A 24 -5.84 -2.96 -10.94
N ASP A 25 -6.55 -3.37 -9.88
CA ASP A 25 -6.87 -2.50 -8.74
C ASP A 25 -6.12 -2.87 -7.45
N ALA A 26 -4.78 -2.76 -7.46
CA ALA A 26 -3.96 -3.09 -6.30
C ALA A 26 -4.04 -2.04 -5.19
N LEU A 27 -4.34 -0.78 -5.52
CA LEU A 27 -4.41 0.32 -4.55
C LEU A 27 -5.65 0.23 -3.65
N ASN A 28 -6.75 -0.37 -4.13
CA ASN A 28 -7.95 -0.55 -3.32
C ASN A 28 -7.72 -1.45 -2.08
N TYR A 29 -6.76 -2.38 -2.13
CA TYR A 29 -6.36 -3.15 -0.94
C TYR A 29 -5.90 -2.26 0.23
N HIS A 30 -5.33 -1.10 -0.10
CA HIS A 30 -4.80 -0.12 0.85
C HIS A 30 -5.83 0.91 1.29
N ASN A 31 -7.07 0.86 0.77
CA ASN A 31 -8.12 1.80 1.12
C ASN A 31 -8.43 1.76 2.64
N ASN A 32 -8.61 2.95 3.23
CA ASN A 32 -8.78 3.20 4.67
C ASN A 32 -7.57 2.87 5.56
N MET A 33 -6.41 2.50 5.00
CA MET A 33 -5.20 2.31 5.79
C MET A 33 -4.52 3.63 6.10
N LYS A 34 -3.86 3.67 7.25
CA LYS A 34 -3.00 4.78 7.69
C LYS A 34 -1.63 4.65 7.04
N PHE A 35 -0.91 5.75 6.96
CA PHE A 35 0.44 5.73 6.41
C PHE A 35 1.43 5.17 7.45
N THR A 36 2.22 4.19 7.04
CA THR A 36 3.20 3.50 7.88
C THR A 36 4.60 3.78 7.37
N THR A 37 5.51 4.09 8.30
CA THR A 37 6.93 4.35 8.05
C THR A 37 7.79 3.47 8.96
N TYR A 38 9.09 3.42 8.71
CA TYR A 38 10.01 2.60 9.52
C TYR A 38 9.96 2.93 11.03
N ASP A 39 9.64 4.18 11.37
CA ASP A 39 9.59 4.74 12.71
C ASP A 39 8.16 4.89 13.28
N GLN A 40 7.12 4.72 12.46
CA GLN A 40 5.71 4.77 12.89
C GLN A 40 4.91 3.64 12.25
N ASP A 41 4.71 2.58 13.01
CA ASP A 41 3.88 1.43 12.63
C ASP A 41 2.39 1.75 12.83
N ASN A 42 1.67 1.93 11.72
CA ASN A 42 0.23 2.15 11.69
C ASN A 42 -0.50 1.09 10.84
N ASP A 43 0.17 -0.01 10.49
CA ASP A 43 -0.41 -1.06 9.67
C ASP A 43 -1.22 -2.06 10.52
N ALA A 44 -1.80 -3.07 9.88
CA ALA A 44 -2.66 -4.06 10.53
C ALA A 44 -1.95 -5.42 10.72
N TYR A 45 -0.64 -5.48 10.46
CA TYR A 45 0.14 -6.70 10.58
C TYR A 45 0.74 -6.84 11.98
N GLY A 46 1.18 -8.05 12.33
CA GLY A 46 1.80 -8.32 13.64
C GLY A 46 3.23 -7.76 13.78
N SER A 47 3.82 -7.27 12.68
CA SER A 47 5.16 -6.72 12.58
C SER A 47 5.12 -5.50 11.65
N ASN A 48 6.08 -4.57 11.80
CA ASN A 48 6.12 -3.36 10.99
C ASN A 48 6.41 -3.66 9.50
N CYS A 49 5.41 -3.49 8.63
CA CYS A 49 5.54 -3.70 7.20
C CYS A 49 6.52 -2.73 6.54
N ALA A 50 6.57 -1.46 6.98
CA ALA A 50 7.52 -0.50 6.44
C ALA A 50 8.98 -0.90 6.73
N TYR A 51 9.23 -1.53 7.87
CA TYR A 51 10.54 -2.11 8.19
C TYR A 51 10.85 -3.33 7.33
N LEU A 52 9.90 -4.27 7.18
CA LEU A 52 10.10 -5.51 6.41
C LEU A 52 10.26 -5.26 4.91
N PHE A 53 9.54 -4.29 4.37
CA PHE A 53 9.48 -3.99 2.93
C PHE A 53 10.29 -2.76 2.53
N HIS A 54 11.04 -2.18 3.48
CA HIS A 54 11.95 -1.05 3.25
C HIS A 54 11.26 0.09 2.51
N SER A 55 10.03 0.40 2.91
CA SER A 55 9.17 1.35 2.21
C SER A 55 8.26 2.11 3.15
N ALA A 56 7.69 3.20 2.66
CA ALA A 56 6.67 3.97 3.36
C ALA A 56 5.41 3.98 2.52
N TRP A 57 4.33 3.40 3.03
CA TRP A 57 3.08 3.22 2.29
C TRP A 57 1.88 3.08 3.20
N TRP A 58 0.69 3.05 2.61
CA TRP A 58 -0.56 2.70 3.28
C TRP A 58 -0.66 1.20 3.51
N HIS A 59 0.30 0.63 4.22
CA HIS A 59 0.42 -0.80 4.48
C HIS A 59 -0.81 -1.36 5.22
N LYS A 60 -1.24 -2.56 4.85
CA LYS A 60 -2.29 -3.33 5.54
C LYS A 60 -1.70 -4.57 6.21
N ALA A 61 -1.47 -5.65 5.45
CA ALA A 61 -0.85 -6.87 5.93
C ALA A 61 -0.22 -7.70 4.79
N CYS A 62 0.84 -7.26 4.11
CA CYS A 62 1.46 -5.94 4.19
C CYS A 62 1.07 -5.09 2.98
N ASN A 63 1.30 -5.57 1.75
CA ASN A 63 1.13 -4.75 0.54
C ASN A 63 0.67 -5.60 -0.65
N LEU A 64 -0.21 -5.05 -1.48
CA LEU A 64 -0.41 -5.49 -2.86
C LEU A 64 0.20 -4.53 -3.89
N SER A 65 0.64 -3.36 -3.43
CA SER A 65 1.44 -2.40 -4.18
C SER A 65 2.51 -1.82 -3.26
N ASN A 66 3.72 -1.61 -3.79
CA ASN A 66 4.82 -1.00 -3.04
C ASN A 66 5.68 -0.11 -3.96
N LEU A 67 5.10 1.02 -4.37
CA LEU A 67 5.75 1.97 -5.28
C LEU A 67 6.92 2.73 -4.63
N ASN A 68 6.92 2.82 -3.29
CA ASN A 68 7.96 3.47 -2.50
C ASN A 68 8.98 2.47 -1.94
N GLY A 69 9.04 1.25 -2.48
CA GLY A 69 10.03 0.25 -2.12
C GLY A 69 11.38 0.44 -2.82
N ILE A 70 12.31 -0.47 -2.54
CA ILE A 70 13.66 -0.40 -3.11
C ILE A 70 13.60 -0.47 -4.63
N TRP A 71 14.20 0.52 -5.29
CA TRP A 71 14.28 0.57 -6.74
C TRP A 71 15.03 -0.63 -7.31
N SER A 72 14.47 -1.27 -8.34
CA SER A 72 15.06 -2.43 -9.01
C SER A 72 15.31 -3.63 -8.08
N SER A 73 14.53 -3.77 -7.00
CA SER A 73 14.59 -4.98 -6.19
C SER A 73 14.11 -6.20 -7.00
N ASN A 74 14.77 -7.34 -6.78
CA ASN A 74 14.38 -8.65 -7.31
C ASN A 74 13.63 -9.50 -6.25
N ASP A 75 13.32 -8.92 -5.10
CA ASP A 75 12.53 -9.53 -4.03
C ASP A 75 11.24 -8.72 -3.76
N TYR A 76 10.52 -9.04 -2.68
CA TYR A 76 9.25 -8.40 -2.36
C TYR A 76 9.36 -6.99 -1.77
N THR A 77 10.56 -6.44 -1.56
CA THR A 77 10.81 -5.11 -0.97
C THR A 77 10.62 -3.95 -1.96
N GLY A 78 10.28 -4.22 -3.23
CA GLY A 78 9.99 -3.20 -4.23
C GLY A 78 9.15 -3.69 -5.41
N LEU A 79 8.26 -2.81 -5.90
CA LEU A 79 7.30 -3.00 -7.00
C LEU A 79 6.55 -4.35 -7.01
N THR A 80 5.47 -4.47 -6.23
CA THR A 80 4.56 -5.62 -6.31
C THR A 80 3.26 -5.33 -7.06
N TRP A 81 2.93 -6.25 -7.98
CA TRP A 81 1.72 -6.36 -8.83
C TRP A 81 1.49 -7.86 -9.11
N TYR A 82 0.56 -8.54 -8.41
CA TYR A 82 0.21 -9.93 -8.77
C TYR A 82 -0.81 -9.90 -9.91
N GLY A 83 -0.38 -10.22 -11.13
CA GLY A 83 -1.21 -10.19 -12.34
C GLY A 83 -2.45 -11.08 -12.25
N ILE A 84 -3.59 -10.50 -12.67
CA ILE A 84 -4.92 -11.11 -12.87
C ILE A 84 -5.58 -11.61 -11.57
N ILE A 85 -6.39 -10.74 -10.94
CA ILE A 85 -7.55 -11.25 -10.21
C ILE A 85 -8.40 -11.95 -11.28
N TYR A 86 -8.44 -13.29 -11.24
CA TYR A 86 -9.25 -14.09 -12.14
C TYR A 86 -10.64 -13.45 -12.28
N PRO A 87 -11.17 -13.25 -13.50
CA PRO A 87 -12.57 -12.94 -13.67
C PRO A 87 -13.33 -14.24 -13.32
N GLY A 88 -13.74 -14.34 -12.06
CA GLY A 88 -14.84 -15.21 -11.66
C GLY A 88 -16.15 -14.48 -11.89
#